data_AF-A0A0H3GSJ7-F1
#
_entry.id   AF-A0A0H3GSJ7-F1
#
_cell.length_a   1.000
_cell.length_b   1.000
_cell.length_c   1.000
_cell.angle_alpha   90.00
_cell.angle_beta   90.00
_cell.angle_gamma   90.00
#
_symmetry.space_group_name_H-M   'P 1'
#
loop_
_entity.id
_entity.type
_entity.pdbx_description
1 polymer ?
#
loop_
_entity_poly.entity_id
_entity_poly.type
_entity_poly.pdbx_seq_one_letter_code
_entity_poly.pdbx_strand_id
1 'polypeptide(L)'
;MESSVVAPAIVIAVTDECSEQWRDVLLGIEEEGIPFVLQPQTGGDLIHHAWQAAQRSPLQVGIACDRERLIVHYKNLPASTPLFSLMYHQNRLARRNTGNNAARLVKGIPFRDRHA
;
A
#
# COMPACT_ATOMS: atom_id res chain seq x y z
N MET A 1 28.45 -15.93 -2.67
CA MET A 1 27.21 -15.37 -3.26
C MET A 1 26.65 -14.43 -2.22
N GLU A 2 26.95 -13.14 -2.32
CA GLU A 2 26.34 -12.13 -1.44
C GLU A 2 24.87 -12.01 -1.80
N SER A 3 24.02 -12.65 -1.01
CA SER A 3 22.60 -12.32 -0.98
C SER A 3 22.51 -10.89 -0.47
N SER A 4 22.35 -9.92 -1.38
CA SER A 4 22.02 -8.55 -0.99
C SER A 4 20.70 -8.60 -0.22
N VAL A 5 20.78 -8.50 1.11
CA VAL A 5 19.60 -8.51 1.99
C VAL A 5 18.85 -7.22 1.70
N VAL A 6 17.83 -7.29 0.84
CA VAL A 6 16.92 -6.17 0.60
C VAL A 6 16.19 -5.90 1.91
N ALA A 7 16.26 -4.66 2.40
CA ALA A 7 15.57 -4.27 3.63
C ALA A 7 14.06 -4.59 3.51
N PRO A 8 13.42 -5.10 4.57
CA PRO A 8 12.01 -5.45 4.52
C PRO A 8 11.17 -4.19 4.25
N ALA A 9 10.34 -4.22 3.22
CA ALA A 9 9.57 -3.06 2.74
C ALA A 9 8.15 -3.44 2.33
N ILE A 10 7.23 -2.47 2.39
CA ILE A 10 5.88 -2.61 1.80
C ILE A 10 6.04 -2.68 0.29
N VAL A 11 5.42 -3.67 -0.33
CA VAL A 11 5.38 -3.79 -1.78
C VAL A 11 4.15 -3.05 -2.31
N ILE A 12 4.35 -2.16 -3.29
CA ILE A 12 3.28 -1.38 -3.93
C ILE A 12 3.24 -1.70 -5.42
N ALA A 13 2.19 -2.39 -5.86
CA ALA A 13 1.89 -2.65 -7.25
C ALA A 13 1.27 -1.42 -7.93
N VAL A 14 1.95 -0.84 -8.93
CA VAL A 14 1.52 0.39 -9.61
C VAL A 14 1.10 0.09 -11.03
N THR A 15 -0.16 0.35 -11.36
CA THR A 15 -0.70 0.18 -12.71
C THR A 15 -0.64 1.50 -13.46
N ASP A 16 -0.24 1.48 -14.73
CA ASP A 16 -0.19 2.65 -15.64
C ASP A 16 0.58 3.87 -15.09
N GLU A 17 1.69 3.63 -14.37
CA GLU A 17 2.58 4.67 -13.84
C GLU A 17 1.86 5.72 -12.96
N CYS A 18 0.79 5.33 -12.27
CA CYS A 18 -0.03 6.24 -11.46
C CYS A 18 0.58 6.60 -10.08
N SER A 19 1.87 6.35 -9.83
CA SER A 19 2.47 6.54 -8.50
C SER A 19 2.43 8.00 -8.01
N GLU A 20 2.70 8.96 -8.89
CA GLU A 20 2.66 10.40 -8.56
C GLU A 20 1.27 10.86 -8.13
N GLN A 21 0.22 10.27 -8.71
CA GLN A 21 -1.17 10.55 -8.35
C GLN A 21 -1.45 10.16 -6.89
N TRP A 22 -0.78 9.14 -6.37
CA TRP A 22 -0.89 8.66 -4.99
C TRP A 22 0.21 9.18 -4.06
N ARG A 23 0.92 10.25 -4.45
CA ARG A 23 2.05 10.81 -3.67
C ARG A 23 1.72 11.06 -2.21
N ASP A 24 0.51 11.52 -1.88
CA ASP A 24 0.13 11.73 -0.48
C ASP A 24 0.04 10.43 0.33
N VAL A 25 -0.31 9.30 -0.30
CA VAL A 25 -0.27 7.99 0.36
C VAL A 25 1.18 7.59 0.63
N LEU A 26 2.08 7.77 -0.35
CA LEU A 26 3.50 7.45 -0.19
C LEU A 26 4.15 8.28 0.93
N LEU A 27 3.85 9.58 0.98
CA LEU A 27 4.30 10.46 2.05
C LEU A 27 3.76 10.02 3.42
N GLY A 28 2.56 9.42 3.49
CA GLY A 28 2.02 8.90 4.75
C GLY A 28 2.76 7.65 5.25
N ILE A 29 3.26 6.84 4.33
CA ILE A 29 4.09 5.67 4.67
C ILE A 29 5.47 6.16 5.16
N GLU A 30 6.07 7.12 4.45
CA GLU A 30 7.37 7.72 4.78
C GLU A 30 7.35 8.46 6.13
N GLU A 31 6.29 9.20 6.43
CA GLU A 31 6.11 9.90 7.73
C GLU A 31 6.11 8.92 8.92
N GLU A 32 5.61 7.70 8.69
CA GLU A 32 5.66 6.63 9.69
C GLU A 32 6.98 5.83 9.62
N GLY A 33 7.95 6.20 8.80
CA GLY A 33 9.29 5.60 8.77
C GLY A 33 9.31 4.13 8.32
N ILE A 34 8.31 3.70 7.54
CA ILE A 34 8.26 2.36 6.97
C ILE A 34 8.75 2.42 5.52
N PRO A 35 9.74 1.60 5.11
CA PRO A 35 10.20 1.58 3.73
C PRO A 35 9.14 0.94 2.81
N PHE A 36 9.11 1.39 1.56
CA PHE A 36 8.29 0.80 0.51
C PHE A 36 9.05 0.67 -0.80
N VAL A 37 8.60 -0.23 -1.67
CA VAL A 37 9.12 -0.40 -3.02
C VAL A 37 7.98 -0.37 -4.02
N LEU A 38 8.18 0.34 -5.13
CA LEU A 38 7.22 0.40 -6.24
C LEU A 38 7.53 -0.72 -7.23
N GLN A 39 6.51 -1.46 -7.63
CA GLN A 39 6.59 -2.52 -8.63
C GLN A 39 5.56 -2.22 -9.72
N PRO A 40 5.98 -1.91 -10.96
CA PRO A 40 5.06 -1.78 -12.07
C PRO A 40 4.22 -3.05 -12.25
N GLN A 41 2.96 -2.88 -12.58
CA GLN A 41 2.03 -3.95 -12.93
C GLN A 41 1.22 -3.56 -14.16
N THR A 42 0.75 -4.56 -14.89
CA THR A 42 -0.04 -4.39 -16.10
C THR A 42 -1.43 -4.97 -15.91
N GLY A 43 -2.47 -4.18 -16.16
CA GLY A 43 -3.87 -4.62 -16.15
C GLY A 43 -4.27 -5.36 -14.86
N GLY A 44 -5.26 -6.26 -14.95
CA GLY A 44 -5.60 -7.18 -13.87
C GLY A 44 -6.50 -6.63 -12.77
N ASP A 45 -6.91 -7.52 -11.87
CA ASP A 45 -7.72 -7.15 -10.71
C ASP A 45 -6.84 -6.50 -9.64
N LEU A 46 -7.21 -5.27 -9.26
CA LEU A 46 -6.44 -4.48 -8.31
C LEU A 46 -6.43 -5.11 -6.90
N ILE A 47 -7.52 -5.77 -6.50
CA ILE A 47 -7.58 -6.45 -5.20
C ILE A 47 -6.58 -7.62 -5.19
N HIS A 48 -6.59 -8.45 -6.24
CA HIS A 48 -5.62 -9.52 -6.42
C HIS A 48 -4.18 -9.01 -6.41
N HIS A 49 -3.88 -7.89 -7.08
CA HIS A 49 -2.54 -7.29 -7.06
C HIS A 49 -2.12 -6.82 -5.67
N ALA A 50 -3.02 -6.22 -4.89
CA ALA A 50 -2.71 -5.81 -3.53
C ALA A 50 -2.45 -7.02 -2.63
N TRP A 51 -3.24 -8.09 -2.79
CA TRP A 51 -3.01 -9.36 -2.09
C TRP A 51 -1.64 -9.96 -2.46
N GLN A 52 -1.31 -10.08 -3.75
CA GLN A 52 -0.01 -10.58 -4.20
C GLN A 52 1.15 -9.73 -3.65
N ALA A 53 1.01 -8.41 -3.64
CA ALA A 53 1.98 -7.51 -3.04
C ALA A 53 2.17 -7.81 -1.53
N ALA A 54 1.09 -8.11 -0.81
CA ALA A 54 1.15 -8.47 0.61
C ALA A 54 1.82 -9.83 0.82
N GLN A 55 1.61 -10.79 -0.09
CA GLN A 55 2.30 -12.08 -0.05
C GLN A 55 3.82 -11.93 -0.23
N ARG A 56 4.25 -11.02 -1.12
CA ARG A 56 5.65 -10.75 -1.44
C ARG A 56 6.36 -9.86 -0.41
N SER A 57 5.62 -8.99 0.26
CA SER A 57 6.13 -8.07 1.27
C SER A 57 6.59 -8.82 2.53
N PRO A 58 7.86 -8.71 2.95
CA PRO A 58 8.30 -9.23 4.25
C PRO A 58 7.55 -8.58 5.42
N LEU A 59 7.03 -7.37 5.22
CA LEU A 59 6.22 -6.64 6.21
C LEU A 59 4.74 -7.04 6.18
N GLN A 60 4.36 -8.05 5.38
CA GLN A 60 3.00 -8.62 5.29
C GLN A 60 1.91 -7.66 4.78
N VAL A 61 2.25 -6.38 4.56
CA VAL A 61 1.38 -5.36 3.99
C VAL A 61 1.73 -5.16 2.53
N GLY A 62 0.70 -5.16 1.68
CA GLY A 62 0.80 -4.90 0.25
C GLY A 62 -0.19 -3.86 -0.18
N ILE A 63 0.18 -3.09 -1.21
CA ILE A 63 -0.67 -2.07 -1.80
C ILE A 63 -0.75 -2.32 -3.30
N ALA A 64 -1.89 -2.05 -3.91
CA ALA A 64 -1.98 -1.86 -5.35
C ALA A 64 -2.79 -0.62 -5.69
N CYS A 65 -2.39 0.07 -6.75
CA CYS A 65 -3.13 1.24 -7.24
C CYS A 65 -3.22 1.30 -8.78
N ASP A 66 -4.31 1.93 -9.23
CA ASP A 66 -4.54 2.41 -10.58
C ASP A 66 -4.87 3.93 -10.53
N ARG A 67 -5.33 4.53 -11.62
CA ARG A 67 -5.71 5.96 -11.66
C ARG A 67 -6.99 6.31 -10.90
N GLU A 68 -7.77 5.34 -10.45
CA GLU A 68 -9.07 5.58 -9.83
C GLU A 68 -9.10 5.20 -8.35
N ARG A 69 -8.36 4.16 -7.97
CA ARG A 69 -8.44 3.54 -6.65
C ARG A 69 -7.10 2.97 -6.18
N LEU A 70 -6.98 2.86 -4.86
CA LEU A 70 -5.87 2.23 -4.17
C LEU A 70 -6.40 1.24 -3.13
N ILE A 71 -5.81 0.06 -3.10
CA ILE A 71 -6.17 -1.04 -2.22
C ILE A 71 -5.00 -1.34 -1.30
N VAL A 72 -5.27 -1.44 0.01
CA VAL A 72 -4.32 -1.93 1.01
C VAL A 72 -4.75 -3.33 1.44
N HIS A 73 -3.84 -4.30 1.36
CA HIS A 73 -4.07 -5.69 1.74
C HIS A 73 -3.08 -6.13 2.82
N TYR A 74 -3.49 -7.13 3.60
CA TYR A 74 -2.66 -7.82 4.58
C TYR A 74 -2.57 -9.31 4.24
N LYS A 75 -1.39 -9.91 4.41
CA LYS A 75 -1.07 -11.30 4.03
C LYS A 75 -2.01 -12.34 4.61
N ASN A 76 -2.50 -12.12 5.83
CA ASN A 76 -3.34 -13.08 6.55
C ASN A 76 -4.85 -12.89 6.30
N LEU A 77 -5.25 -11.93 5.46
CA LEU A 77 -6.64 -11.79 5.04
C LEU A 77 -6.92 -12.67 3.81
N PRO A 78 -8.16 -13.16 3.63
CA PRO A 78 -8.57 -13.79 2.39
C PRO A 78 -8.30 -12.89 1.18
N ALA A 79 -7.89 -13.46 0.04
CA ALA A 79 -7.50 -12.69 -1.14
C ALA A 79 -8.60 -11.77 -1.70
N SER A 80 -9.87 -12.06 -1.40
CA SER A 80 -11.03 -11.27 -1.81
C SER A 80 -11.39 -10.15 -0.83
N THR A 81 -10.70 -10.05 0.31
CA THR A 81 -11.09 -9.19 1.44
C THR A 81 -9.94 -8.25 1.80
N PRO A 82 -9.77 -7.14 1.05
CA PRO A 82 -8.75 -6.15 1.35
C PRO A 82 -9.06 -5.45 2.67
N LEU A 83 -8.03 -4.89 3.29
CA LEU A 83 -8.18 -4.17 4.55
C LEU A 83 -8.77 -2.77 4.33
N PHE A 84 -8.28 -2.05 3.33
CA PHE A 84 -8.78 -0.72 2.96
C PHE A 84 -8.90 -0.58 1.45
N SER A 85 -9.93 0.16 1.04
CA SER A 85 -10.05 0.75 -0.29
C SER A 85 -10.09 2.27 -0.18
N LEU A 86 -9.55 2.95 -1.17
CA LEU A 86 -9.47 4.40 -1.27
C LEU A 86 -9.76 4.81 -2.72
N MET A 87 -10.73 5.68 -2.93
CA MET A 87 -10.99 6.28 -4.24
C MET A 87 -10.15 7.55 -4.39
N TYR A 88 -9.64 7.80 -5.60
CA TYR A 88 -8.76 8.94 -5.85
C TYR A 88 -9.44 10.27 -5.57
N HIS A 89 -10.74 10.40 -5.85
CA HIS A 89 -11.50 11.63 -5.62
C HIS A 89 -11.67 11.99 -4.12
N GLN A 90 -11.30 11.10 -3.19
CA GLN A 90 -11.27 11.44 -1.77
C GLN A 90 -10.18 12.49 -1.49
N ASN A 91 -10.34 13.27 -0.42
CA ASN A 91 -9.46 14.41 -0.17
C ASN A 91 -8.01 14.00 0.13
N ARG A 92 -7.10 14.99 0.09
CA ARG A 92 -5.67 14.81 0.33
C ARG A 92 -5.35 14.18 1.69
N LEU A 93 -6.11 14.54 2.72
CA LEU A 93 -5.93 14.02 4.08
C LEU A 93 -6.30 12.53 4.17
N ALA A 94 -7.38 12.10 3.54
CA ALA A 94 -7.77 10.70 3.45
C ALA A 94 -6.69 9.86 2.73
N ARG A 95 -6.07 10.42 1.67
CA ARG A 95 -4.91 9.79 1.01
C ARG A 95 -3.73 9.67 1.97
N ARG A 96 -3.35 10.75 2.65
CA ARG A 96 -2.25 10.74 3.64
C ARG A 96 -2.47 9.74 4.77
N ASN A 97 -3.66 9.76 5.38
CA ASN A 97 -4.01 8.87 6.49
C ASN A 97 -4.09 7.41 6.04
N THR A 98 -4.44 7.12 4.79
CA THR A 98 -4.36 5.75 4.25
C THR A 98 -2.91 5.26 4.20
N GLY A 99 -1.98 6.11 3.79
CA GLY A 99 -0.54 5.83 3.84
C GLY A 99 -0.04 5.60 5.28
N ASN A 100 -0.41 6.49 6.20
CA ASN A 100 -0.07 6.31 7.61
C ASN A 100 -0.63 4.98 8.13
N ASN A 101 -1.89 4.65 7.84
CA ASN A 101 -2.52 3.43 8.35
C ASN A 101 -1.89 2.15 7.78
N ALA A 102 -1.45 2.15 6.51
CA ALA A 102 -0.68 1.04 5.96
C ALA A 102 0.63 0.81 6.73
N ALA A 103 1.34 1.89 7.10
CA ALA A 103 2.55 1.80 7.89
C ALA A 103 2.30 1.49 9.38
N ARG A 104 1.22 2.02 9.97
CA ARG A 104 0.81 1.73 11.35
C ARG A 104 0.40 0.27 11.54
N LEU A 105 -0.17 -0.35 10.49
CA LEU A 105 -0.42 -1.79 10.45
C LEU A 105 0.87 -2.59 10.63
N VAL A 106 1.96 -2.21 9.92
CA VAL A 106 3.27 -2.85 10.08
C VAL A 106 3.79 -2.72 11.51
N LYS A 107 3.60 -1.55 12.13
CA LYS A 107 4.03 -1.29 13.51
C LYS A 107 3.14 -1.91 14.59
N GLY A 108 1.94 -2.40 14.24
CA GLY A 108 0.97 -2.92 15.20
C GLY A 108 0.36 -1.85 16.12
N ILE A 109 0.25 -0.60 15.66
CA ILE A 109 -0.34 0.50 16.44
C ILE A 109 -1.73 0.92 15.88
N PRO A 110 -2.62 1.50 16.70
CA PRO A 110 -4.00 1.81 16.30
C PRO A 110 -4.08 2.69 15.06
N PHE A 111 -5.07 2.53 14.19
CA PHE A 111 -5.22 3.37 13.00
C PHE A 111 -5.62 4.82 13.34
N ARG A 112 -5.20 5.76 12.49
CA ARG A 112 -5.73 7.12 12.45
C ARG A 112 -7.10 7.11 11.76
N ASP A 113 -7.99 8.00 12.18
CA ASP A 113 -9.25 8.22 11.50
C ASP A 113 -9.03 8.75 10.08
N ARG A 114 -9.71 8.16 9.11
CA ARG A 114 -9.63 8.58 7.69
C ARG A 114 -10.48 9.82 7.38
N HIS A 115 -11.23 10.31 8.36
CA HIS A 115 -12.23 11.38 8.24
C HIS A 115 -11.94 12.63 9.08
N ALA A 116 -10.80 12.68 9.77
CA ALA A 116 -10.38 13.88 10.50
C ALA A 116 -10.06 15.04 9.54
#